data_AF-A0AAW1DH06-F1
#
_entry.id   AF-A0AAW1DH06-F1
#
_cell.length_a   1.000
_cell.length_b   1.000
_cell.length_c   1.000
_cell.angle_alpha   90.00
_cell.angle_beta   90.00
_cell.angle_gamma   90.00
#
_symmetry.space_group_name_H-M   'P 1'
#
loop_
_entity.id
_entity.type
_entity.pdbx_description
1 polymer ?
#
loop_
_entity_poly.entity_id
_entity_poly.type
_entity_poly.pdbx_seq_one_letter_code
_entity_poly.pdbx_strand_id
1 'polypeptide(L)'
;MCFYIRIFRALLHNLAVRLWGDFVDWLVLCKRRFIYRCHNLVSRYDDVGPFENIVNYPAIDQSDIAIGLEDKPWFHLVDRRKAHELVSSGGDGCFLVRPSSSHPLTLTLWHGSRPYNIAIRKREDGKVALGTKKNNERTFSNVEEMIKFYETEELILFSCGERTGKCALISTPDKLPVHDKDRKHLRHILIHIECTQ
;
A
#
# COMPACT_ATOMS: atom_id res chain seq x y z
N MET A 1 58.91 11.51 27.07
CA MET A 1 57.54 12.06 27.25
C MET A 1 56.78 12.26 25.93
N CYS A 2 57.41 12.72 24.84
CA CYS A 2 56.69 13.13 23.61
C CYS A 2 56.23 12.01 22.65
N PHE A 3 56.82 10.82 22.70
CA PHE A 3 56.46 9.70 21.80
C PHE A 3 55.06 9.15 22.09
N TYR A 4 54.73 8.98 23.37
CA TYR A 4 53.40 8.56 23.83
C TYR A 4 52.30 9.56 23.44
N ILE A 5 52.60 10.87 23.46
CA ILE A 5 51.63 11.91 23.09
C ILE A 5 51.28 11.83 21.59
N ARG A 6 52.25 11.53 20.72
CA ARG A 6 52.00 11.39 19.27
C ARG A 6 51.20 10.14 18.95
N ILE A 7 51.52 9.01 19.59
CA ILE A 7 50.76 7.76 19.43
C ILE A 7 49.34 7.93 19.97
N PHE A 8 49.17 8.53 21.15
CA PHE A 8 47.87 8.77 21.76
C PHE A 8 46.99 9.68 20.89
N ARG A 9 47.56 10.73 20.29
CA ARG A 9 46.84 11.59 19.32
C ARG A 9 46.40 10.83 18.08
N ALA A 10 47.26 10.00 17.49
CA ALA A 10 46.91 9.21 16.32
C ALA A 10 45.82 8.16 16.64
N LEU A 11 45.89 7.51 17.80
CA LEU A 11 44.88 6.58 18.28
C LEU A 11 43.53 7.27 18.53
N LEU A 12 43.53 8.41 19.21
CA LEU A 12 42.31 9.20 19.45
C LEU A 12 41.69 9.70 18.14
N HIS A 13 42.52 10.17 17.19
CA HIS A 13 42.04 10.63 15.90
C HIS A 13 41.37 9.48 15.12
N ASN A 14 42.00 8.32 15.05
CA ASN A 14 41.45 7.16 14.34
C ASN A 14 40.19 6.61 15.02
N LEU A 15 40.15 6.61 16.35
CA LEU A 15 38.97 6.24 17.12
C LEU A 15 37.82 7.23 16.88
N ALA A 16 38.11 8.54 16.91
CA ALA A 16 37.11 9.58 16.67
C ALA A 16 36.53 9.53 15.26
N VAL A 17 37.37 9.33 14.23
CA VAL A 17 36.90 9.19 12.84
C VAL A 17 35.99 7.97 12.68
N ARG A 18 36.31 6.85 13.32
CA ARG A 18 35.49 5.64 13.25
C ARG A 18 34.16 5.80 13.99
N LEU A 19 34.18 6.35 15.20
CA LEU A 19 32.97 6.65 15.98
C LEU A 19 32.08 7.68 15.29
N TRP A 20 32.67 8.65 14.57
CA TRP A 20 31.92 9.64 13.80
C TRP A 20 31.20 9.01 12.61
N GLY A 21 31.85 8.08 11.90
CA GLY A 21 31.22 7.30 10.83
C GLY A 21 29.99 6.52 11.33
N ASP A 22 30.18 5.74 12.40
CA ASP A 22 29.10 4.95 13.00
C ASP A 22 27.95 5.83 13.51
N PHE A 23 28.24 7.03 14.02
CA PHE A 23 27.24 8.00 14.45
C PHE A 23 26.44 8.57 13.28
N VAL A 24 27.10 8.93 12.17
CA VAL A 24 26.42 9.44 10.97
C VAL A 24 25.52 8.36 10.38
N ASP A 25 25.98 7.11 10.29
CA ASP A 25 25.18 5.98 9.81
C ASP A 25 23.98 5.70 10.74
N TRP A 26 24.19 5.75 12.05
CA TRP A 26 23.10 5.66 13.03
C TRP A 26 22.08 6.79 12.88
N LEU A 27 22.53 8.02 12.61
CA LEU A 27 21.66 9.18 12.43
C LEU A 27 20.87 9.08 11.11
N VAL A 28 21.47 8.57 10.04
CA VAL A 28 20.79 8.26 8.77
C VAL A 28 19.74 7.17 8.99
N LEU A 29 20.07 6.09 9.69
CA LEU A 29 19.12 5.01 10.00
C LEU A 29 17.99 5.49 10.90
N CYS A 30 18.28 6.30 11.92
CA CYS A 30 17.28 6.91 12.78
C CYS A 30 16.34 7.83 12.01
N LYS A 31 16.87 8.71 11.14
CA LYS A 31 16.05 9.54 10.25
C LYS A 31 15.18 8.69 9.33
N ARG A 32 15.75 7.66 8.70
CA ARG A 32 15.00 6.74 7.83
C ARG A 32 13.86 6.08 8.60
N ARG A 33 14.15 5.53 9.78
CA ARG A 33 13.17 4.84 10.64
C ARG A 33 12.09 5.79 11.15
N PHE A 34 12.46 7.03 11.50
CA PHE A 34 11.51 8.05 11.94
C PHE A 34 10.61 8.51 10.79
N ILE A 35 11.17 8.75 9.61
CA ILE A 35 10.42 9.07 8.39
C ILE A 35 9.45 7.94 8.04
N TYR A 36 9.90 6.67 8.06
CA TYR A 36 8.99 5.54 7.84
C TYR A 36 7.89 5.46 8.89
N ARG A 37 8.18 5.73 10.17
CA ARG A 37 7.18 5.70 11.26
C ARG A 37 6.17 6.83 11.14
N CYS A 38 6.61 8.04 10.80
CA CYS A 38 5.73 9.20 10.59
C CYS A 38 4.91 9.07 9.30
N HIS A 39 5.50 8.55 8.22
CA HIS A 39 4.78 8.28 6.97
C HIS A 39 3.70 7.20 7.16
N ASN A 40 3.96 6.18 7.99
CA ASN A 40 2.98 5.14 8.29
C ASN A 40 1.77 5.66 9.08
N LEU A 41 1.95 6.70 9.90
CA LEU A 41 0.92 7.30 10.77
C LEU A 41 -0.05 8.22 10.02
N VAL A 42 0.34 8.75 8.85
CA VAL A 42 -0.44 9.72 8.06
C VAL A 42 -1.04 9.11 6.79
N SER A 43 -0.84 7.82 6.53
CA SER A 43 -1.41 7.15 5.35
C SER A 43 -2.91 6.90 5.55
N ARG A 44 -3.69 7.99 5.45
CA ARG A 44 -5.08 7.93 4.99
C ARG A 44 -5.07 7.27 3.61
N TYR A 45 -6.13 6.53 3.30
CA TYR A 45 -6.29 5.99 1.95
C TYR A 45 -6.35 7.14 0.95
N ASP A 46 -5.69 6.94 -0.19
CA ASP A 46 -5.83 7.83 -1.35
C ASP A 46 -7.20 7.62 -2.00
N ASP A 47 -7.63 8.58 -2.79
CA ASP A 47 -8.97 8.56 -3.41
C ASP A 47 -8.90 8.77 -4.92
N VAL A 48 -10.01 8.48 -5.59
CA VAL A 48 -10.21 8.66 -7.03
C VAL A 48 -11.29 9.72 -7.33
N GLY A 49 -11.09 10.93 -6.80
CA GLY A 49 -12.01 12.06 -6.94
C GLY A 49 -12.04 12.95 -5.70
N PRO A 50 -12.74 14.08 -5.74
CA PRO A 50 -12.91 14.97 -4.59
C PRO A 50 -13.71 14.29 -3.47
N PHE A 51 -13.39 14.64 -2.23
CA PHE A 51 -14.08 14.13 -1.05
C PHE A 51 -15.43 14.85 -0.87
N GLU A 52 -16.54 14.12 -0.95
CA GLU A 52 -17.88 14.67 -0.75
C GLU A 52 -18.52 14.08 0.52
N ASN A 53 -18.24 14.70 1.67
CA ASN A 53 -18.81 14.43 3.01
C ASN A 53 -18.69 12.98 3.55
N ILE A 54 -18.31 12.86 4.83
CA ILE A 54 -18.31 11.57 5.55
C ILE A 54 -19.77 11.17 5.78
N VAL A 55 -20.34 10.38 4.87
CA VAL A 55 -21.65 9.75 5.09
C VAL A 55 -21.41 8.43 5.83
N ASN A 56 -22.00 8.30 7.02
CA ASN A 56 -21.95 7.08 7.82
C ASN A 56 -22.84 6.02 7.13
N TYR A 57 -22.25 4.92 6.68
CA TYR A 57 -22.98 3.84 6.03
C TYR A 57 -23.38 2.75 7.01
N PRO A 58 -24.52 2.08 6.80
CA PRO A 58 -24.79 0.81 7.47
C PRO A 58 -23.74 -0.23 7.07
N ALA A 59 -23.42 -1.13 8.00
CA ALA A 59 -22.49 -2.24 7.75
C ALA A 59 -23.11 -3.22 6.73
N ILE A 60 -22.86 -3.00 5.45
CA ILE A 60 -23.17 -3.95 4.38
C ILE A 60 -22.16 -5.10 4.49
N ASP A 61 -22.63 -6.34 4.32
CA ASP A 61 -21.72 -7.48 4.22
C ASP A 61 -20.87 -7.37 2.95
N GLN A 62 -19.56 -7.28 3.13
CA GLN A 62 -18.58 -7.13 2.07
C GLN A 62 -17.74 -8.39 1.85
N SER A 63 -18.09 -9.50 2.53
CA SER A 63 -17.42 -10.80 2.44
C SER A 63 -17.32 -11.32 0.99
N ASP A 64 -18.38 -11.12 0.20
CA ASP A 64 -18.49 -11.67 -1.15
C ASP A 64 -17.52 -11.08 -2.18
N ILE A 65 -16.99 -9.86 -1.95
CA ILE A 65 -16.28 -9.11 -3.01
C ILE A 65 -14.99 -9.82 -3.43
N ALA A 66 -14.35 -10.54 -2.50
CA ALA A 66 -13.08 -11.23 -2.74
C ALA A 66 -13.24 -12.62 -3.39
N ILE A 67 -14.45 -13.16 -3.48
CA ILE A 67 -14.70 -14.52 -3.97
C ILE A 67 -14.27 -14.65 -5.43
N GLY A 68 -13.43 -15.64 -5.72
CA GLY A 68 -12.98 -15.96 -7.09
C GLY A 68 -11.91 -15.01 -7.66
N LEU A 69 -11.34 -14.12 -6.84
CA LEU A 69 -10.25 -13.24 -7.29
C LEU A 69 -8.86 -13.88 -7.17
N GLU A 70 -8.71 -14.97 -6.41
CA GLU A 70 -7.42 -15.63 -6.13
C GLU A 70 -6.64 -16.01 -7.39
N ASP A 71 -7.35 -16.38 -8.45
CA ASP A 71 -6.75 -16.80 -9.72
C ASP A 71 -6.30 -15.63 -10.59
N LYS A 72 -6.80 -14.41 -10.35
CA LYS A 72 -6.52 -13.23 -11.19
C LYS A 72 -5.06 -12.76 -11.04
N PRO A 73 -4.37 -12.37 -12.13
CA PRO A 73 -2.94 -12.02 -12.09
C PRO A 73 -2.64 -10.76 -11.26
N TRP A 74 -3.58 -9.80 -11.27
CA TRP A 74 -3.51 -8.57 -10.48
C TRP A 74 -3.88 -8.76 -9.01
N PHE A 75 -4.38 -9.93 -8.59
CA PHE A 75 -4.76 -10.17 -7.20
C PHE A 75 -3.64 -10.86 -6.41
N HIS A 76 -3.24 -10.25 -5.30
CA HIS A 76 -2.11 -10.70 -4.47
C HIS A 76 -2.50 -10.71 -2.99
N LEU A 77 -2.26 -11.83 -2.31
CA LEU A 77 -2.48 -12.00 -0.87
C LEU A 77 -1.29 -11.46 -0.07
N VAL A 78 -1.04 -10.16 -0.18
CA VAL A 78 0.13 -9.49 0.42
C VAL A 78 -0.27 -8.35 1.34
N ASP A 79 0.59 -8.03 2.31
CA ASP A 79 0.40 -6.87 3.18
C ASP A 79 0.67 -5.56 2.42
N ARG A 80 0.25 -4.42 3.01
CA ARG A 80 0.44 -3.10 2.42
C ARG A 80 1.90 -2.82 2.05
N ARG A 81 2.82 -3.20 2.94
CA ARG A 81 4.24 -2.93 2.74
C ARG A 81 4.79 -3.71 1.55
N LYS A 82 4.50 -5.01 1.48
CA LYS A 82 4.98 -5.83 0.38
C LYS A 82 4.36 -5.41 -0.95
N ALA A 83 3.10 -5.02 -0.94
CA ALA A 83 2.45 -4.45 -2.11
C ALA A 83 3.19 -3.23 -2.65
N HIS A 84 3.61 -2.30 -1.78
CA HIS A 84 4.37 -1.10 -2.18
C HIS A 84 5.71 -1.45 -2.82
N GLU A 85 6.43 -2.44 -2.29
CA GLU A 85 7.68 -2.92 -2.88
C GLU A 85 7.46 -3.48 -4.30
N LEU A 86 6.42 -4.31 -4.47
CA LEU A 86 6.10 -4.93 -5.76
C LEU A 86 5.72 -3.89 -6.82
N VAL A 87 4.80 -2.98 -6.50
CA VAL A 87 4.37 -1.97 -7.48
C VAL A 87 5.49 -0.97 -7.80
N SER A 88 6.35 -0.66 -6.82
CA SER A 88 7.51 0.21 -7.02
C SER A 88 8.49 -0.35 -8.04
N SER A 89 8.73 -1.67 -8.03
CA SER A 89 9.59 -2.31 -9.04
C SER A 89 9.03 -2.31 -10.46
N GLY A 90 7.70 -2.20 -10.61
CA GLY A 90 7.05 -2.18 -11.92
C GLY A 90 6.93 -0.79 -12.56
N GLY A 91 7.20 0.28 -11.82
CA GLY A 91 7.12 1.65 -12.33
C GLY A 91 5.70 2.21 -12.42
N ASP A 92 5.55 3.37 -13.06
CA ASP A 92 4.27 4.09 -13.12
C ASP A 92 3.20 3.31 -13.88
N GLY A 93 2.00 3.22 -13.31
CA GLY A 93 0.91 2.40 -13.82
C GLY A 93 0.95 0.94 -13.37
N CYS A 94 1.99 0.52 -12.62
CA CYS A 94 2.03 -0.79 -12.01
C CYS A 94 1.04 -0.88 -10.84
N PHE A 95 0.20 -1.91 -10.82
CA PHE A 95 -0.86 -2.06 -9.84
C PHE A 95 -1.06 -3.49 -9.37
N LEU A 96 -1.70 -3.62 -8.21
CA LEU A 96 -2.25 -4.89 -7.71
C LEU A 96 -3.44 -4.65 -6.78
N VAL A 97 -4.30 -5.65 -6.64
CA VAL A 97 -5.39 -5.68 -5.66
C VAL A 97 -5.00 -6.62 -4.54
N ARG A 98 -5.24 -6.19 -3.29
CA ARG A 98 -4.93 -6.95 -2.09
C ARG A 98 -6.04 -6.87 -1.05
N PRO A 99 -6.16 -7.85 -0.14
CA PRO A 99 -6.98 -7.72 1.05
C PRO A 99 -6.42 -6.65 2.00
N SER A 100 -7.29 -6.12 2.86
CA SER A 100 -6.92 -5.15 3.89
C SER A 100 -7.77 -5.36 5.15
N SER A 101 -7.29 -4.90 6.30
CA SER A 101 -8.04 -4.97 7.56
C SER A 101 -9.12 -3.89 7.67
N SER A 102 -8.97 -2.77 6.97
CA SER A 102 -9.89 -1.61 7.07
C SER A 102 -10.95 -1.58 5.97
N HIS A 103 -10.65 -2.20 4.83
CA HIS A 103 -11.53 -2.25 3.66
C HIS A 103 -11.46 -3.67 3.09
N PRO A 104 -12.51 -4.18 2.44
CA PRO A 104 -12.52 -5.56 1.96
C PRO A 104 -11.38 -5.82 0.98
N LEU A 105 -11.20 -4.88 0.05
CA LEU A 105 -10.13 -4.90 -0.93
C LEU A 105 -9.50 -3.52 -1.07
N THR A 106 -8.25 -3.50 -1.49
CA THR A 106 -7.50 -2.27 -1.75
C THR A 106 -6.74 -2.41 -3.05
N LEU A 107 -6.94 -1.45 -3.95
CA LEU A 107 -6.11 -1.24 -5.13
C LEU A 107 -4.86 -0.47 -4.71
N THR A 108 -3.70 -1.08 -4.94
CA THR A 108 -2.39 -0.45 -4.75
C THR A 108 -1.82 -0.12 -6.12
N LEU A 109 -1.56 1.15 -6.39
CA LEU A 109 -1.08 1.66 -7.69
C LEU A 109 0.20 2.47 -7.49
N TRP A 110 1.21 2.29 -8.34
CA TRP A 110 2.38 3.15 -8.36
C TRP A 110 2.22 4.28 -9.37
N HIS A 111 2.43 5.51 -8.94
CA HIS A 111 2.42 6.68 -9.81
C HIS A 111 3.24 7.81 -9.20
N GLY A 112 4.05 8.52 -9.98
CA GLY A 112 4.72 9.74 -9.54
C GLY A 112 5.62 9.51 -8.33
N SER A 113 6.41 8.43 -8.35
CA SER A 113 7.38 8.04 -7.29
C SER A 113 6.77 7.68 -5.92
N ARG A 114 5.48 7.36 -5.87
CA ARG A 114 4.82 6.91 -4.64
C ARG A 114 3.71 5.89 -4.89
N PRO A 115 3.36 5.07 -3.89
CA PRO A 115 2.20 4.20 -3.96
C PRO A 115 0.92 4.94 -3.55
N TYR A 116 -0.16 4.68 -4.29
CA TYR A 116 -1.53 5.08 -4.00
C TYR A 116 -2.29 3.88 -3.47
N ASN A 117 -2.99 4.02 -2.34
CA ASN A 117 -3.81 2.97 -1.75
C ASN A 117 -5.27 3.38 -1.80
N ILE A 118 -6.01 2.84 -2.76
CA ILE A 118 -7.41 3.21 -3.04
C ILE A 118 -8.30 2.06 -2.57
N ALA A 119 -9.28 2.35 -1.72
CA ALA A 119 -10.22 1.33 -1.24
C ALA A 119 -11.13 0.83 -2.38
N ILE A 120 -11.43 -0.46 -2.41
CA ILE A 120 -12.49 -1.04 -3.24
C ILE A 120 -13.60 -1.45 -2.28
N ARG A 121 -14.81 -0.96 -2.53
CA ARG A 121 -15.97 -1.17 -1.66
C ARG A 121 -17.20 -1.58 -2.45
N LYS A 122 -18.14 -2.25 -1.76
CA LYS A 122 -19.49 -2.53 -2.26
C LYS A 122 -20.43 -1.41 -1.84
N ARG A 123 -21.34 -1.04 -2.73
CA ARG A 123 -22.43 -0.10 -2.51
C ARG A 123 -23.69 -0.83 -2.05
N GLU A 124 -24.67 -0.06 -1.61
CA GLU A 124 -26.00 -0.54 -1.21
C GLU A 124 -26.75 -1.24 -2.37
N ASP A 125 -26.48 -0.82 -3.61
CA ASP A 125 -27.02 -1.43 -4.84
C ASP A 125 -26.30 -2.72 -5.25
N GLY A 126 -25.35 -3.21 -4.44
CA GLY A 126 -24.55 -4.40 -4.72
C GLY A 126 -23.40 -4.18 -5.71
N LYS A 127 -23.25 -2.97 -6.27
CA LYS A 127 -22.18 -2.64 -7.21
C LYS A 127 -20.87 -2.30 -6.51
N VAL A 128 -19.78 -2.39 -7.25
CA VAL A 128 -18.42 -2.06 -6.80
C VAL A 128 -18.06 -0.62 -7.19
N ALA A 129 -17.41 0.11 -6.28
CA ALA A 129 -16.88 1.45 -6.51
C ALA A 129 -15.49 1.62 -5.88
N LEU A 130 -14.71 2.58 -6.40
CA LEU A 130 -13.37 2.93 -5.92
C LEU A 130 -13.38 4.15 -5.02
N GLY A 131 -12.54 4.10 -3.98
CA GLY A 131 -12.28 5.19 -3.07
C GLY A 131 -13.46 5.50 -2.14
N THR A 132 -13.53 6.75 -1.68
CA THR A 132 -14.63 7.19 -0.81
C THR A 132 -15.91 7.43 -1.62
N LYS A 133 -17.05 7.52 -0.94
CA LYS A 133 -18.34 7.84 -1.58
C LYS A 133 -18.26 9.17 -2.28
N LYS A 134 -18.74 9.20 -3.52
CA LYS A 134 -18.98 10.45 -4.26
C LYS A 134 -20.36 10.42 -4.89
N ASN A 135 -20.96 11.59 -5.06
CA ASN A 135 -22.17 11.69 -5.85
C ASN A 135 -21.84 11.36 -7.31
N ASN A 136 -22.71 10.56 -7.95
CA ASN A 136 -22.53 10.13 -9.34
C ASN A 136 -21.18 9.44 -9.64
N GLU A 137 -20.62 8.74 -8.65
CA GLU A 137 -19.42 7.94 -8.85
C GLU A 137 -19.63 6.82 -9.88
N ARG A 138 -18.53 6.42 -10.53
CA ARG A 138 -18.53 5.26 -11.42
C ARG A 138 -18.74 3.99 -10.60
N THR A 139 -19.61 3.13 -11.12
CA THR A 139 -19.97 1.85 -10.49
C THR A 139 -19.78 0.72 -11.49
N PHE A 140 -19.46 -0.46 -10.97
CA PHE A 140 -19.15 -1.65 -11.75
C PHE A 140 -19.90 -2.85 -11.18
N SER A 141 -20.19 -3.84 -12.01
CA SER A 141 -20.90 -5.04 -11.55
C SER A 141 -19.98 -5.94 -10.73
N ASN A 142 -18.70 -5.99 -11.09
CA ASN A 142 -17.67 -6.77 -10.41
C ASN A 142 -16.29 -6.08 -10.47
N VAL A 143 -15.34 -6.57 -9.67
CA VAL A 143 -13.97 -6.03 -9.60
C VAL A 143 -13.23 -6.21 -10.94
N GLU A 144 -13.51 -7.28 -11.68
CA GLU A 144 -12.85 -7.53 -12.97
C GLU A 144 -13.24 -6.49 -14.03
N GLU A 145 -14.51 -6.14 -14.13
CA GLU A 145 -15.04 -5.09 -15.01
C GLU A 145 -14.44 -3.73 -14.65
N MET A 146 -14.33 -3.44 -13.35
CA MET A 146 -13.66 -2.24 -12.84
C MET A 146 -12.20 -2.17 -13.31
N ILE A 147 -11.43 -3.26 -13.16
CA ILE A 147 -10.02 -3.28 -13.59
C ILE A 147 -9.92 -3.08 -15.10
N LYS A 148 -10.69 -3.85 -15.90
CA LYS A 148 -10.70 -3.71 -17.38
C LYS A 148 -11.03 -2.30 -17.85
N PHE A 149 -11.96 -1.64 -17.16
CA PHE A 149 -12.30 -0.26 -17.47
C PHE A 149 -11.09 0.68 -17.25
N TYR A 150 -10.41 0.58 -16.11
CA TYR A 150 -9.26 1.43 -15.79
C TYR A 150 -7.93 1.00 -16.42
N GLU A 151 -7.89 -0.14 -17.10
CA GLU A 151 -6.81 -0.48 -18.04
C GLU A 151 -6.87 0.42 -19.29
N THR A 152 -8.07 0.87 -19.67
CA THR A 152 -8.27 1.76 -20.83
C THR A 152 -8.41 3.23 -20.41
N GLU A 153 -9.14 3.50 -19.33
CA GLU A 153 -9.44 4.85 -18.85
C GLU A 153 -8.50 5.27 -17.69
N GLU A 154 -8.04 6.52 -17.71
CA GLU A 154 -7.14 7.03 -16.67
C GLU A 154 -7.90 7.31 -15.34
N LEU A 155 -7.40 6.75 -14.23
CA LEU A 155 -7.85 7.11 -12.89
C LEU A 155 -7.37 8.50 -12.53
N ILE A 156 -8.26 9.37 -12.03
CA ILE A 156 -7.86 10.66 -11.47
C ILE A 156 -7.51 10.47 -10.00
N LEU A 157 -6.25 10.71 -9.63
CA LEU A 157 -5.71 10.41 -8.31
C LEU A 157 -5.78 11.64 -7.39
N PHE A 158 -6.26 11.42 -6.16
CA PHE A 158 -6.39 12.43 -5.12
C PHE A 158 -5.66 12.03 -3.85
N SER A 159 -5.01 13.01 -3.22
CA SER A 159 -4.23 12.87 -2.00
C SER A 159 -4.61 13.97 -1.03
N CYS A 160 -5.12 13.62 0.16
CA CYS A 160 -5.55 14.61 1.14
C CYS A 160 -6.54 15.66 0.58
N GLY A 161 -7.38 15.27 -0.38
CA GLY A 161 -8.37 16.17 -1.03
C GLY A 161 -7.85 16.91 -2.27
N GLU A 162 -6.55 16.86 -2.57
CA GLU A 162 -5.96 17.54 -3.71
C GLU A 162 -5.72 16.58 -4.88
N ARG A 163 -6.04 17.03 -6.10
CA ARG A 163 -5.75 16.27 -7.32
C ARG A 163 -4.24 16.20 -7.52
N THR A 164 -3.69 15.00 -7.49
CA THR A 164 -2.24 14.79 -7.62
C THR A 164 -1.83 14.29 -9.00
N GLY A 165 -2.70 13.60 -9.73
CA GLY A 165 -2.34 13.05 -11.02
C GLY A 165 -3.45 12.32 -11.74
N LYS A 166 -3.09 11.67 -12.85
CA LYS A 166 -3.95 10.75 -13.58
C LYS A 166 -3.11 9.56 -14.06
N CYS A 167 -3.65 8.35 -13.97
CA CYS A 167 -2.88 7.14 -14.27
C CYS A 167 -3.82 5.99 -14.67
N ALA A 168 -3.51 5.30 -15.77
CA ALA A 168 -4.18 4.06 -16.14
C ALA A 168 -3.53 2.85 -15.44
N LEU A 169 -4.24 1.73 -15.40
CA LEU A 169 -3.74 0.46 -14.91
C LEU A 169 -2.99 -0.25 -16.04
N ILE A 170 -1.66 -0.24 -15.99
CA ILE A 170 -0.83 -0.65 -17.15
C ILE A 170 -0.30 -2.07 -16.98
N SER A 171 0.25 -2.39 -15.81
CA SER A 171 0.95 -3.66 -15.59
C SER A 171 0.76 -4.18 -14.18
N THR A 172 0.93 -5.49 -14.02
CA THR A 172 0.82 -6.16 -12.73
C THR A 172 2.14 -6.86 -12.41
N PRO A 173 2.63 -6.82 -11.16
CA PRO A 173 3.85 -7.54 -10.79
C PRO A 173 3.61 -9.05 -10.80
N ASP A 174 4.69 -9.80 -10.98
CA ASP A 174 4.66 -11.26 -10.92
C ASP A 174 4.14 -11.75 -9.57
N LYS A 175 3.26 -12.76 -9.60
CA LYS A 175 2.76 -13.40 -8.37
C LYS A 175 3.94 -13.97 -7.60
N LEU A 176 4.06 -13.57 -6.34
CA LEU A 176 5.04 -14.17 -5.45
C LEU A 176 4.73 -15.67 -5.31
N PRO A 177 5.75 -16.54 -5.27
CA PRO A 177 5.57 -17.94 -4.97
C PRO A 177 4.93 -18.03 -3.58
N VAL A 178 3.69 -18.51 -3.54
CA VAL A 178 2.94 -18.68 -2.29
C VAL A 178 3.69 -19.74 -1.46
N HIS A 179 4.38 -19.31 -0.40
CA HIS A 179 4.97 -20.25 0.53
C HIS A 179 3.84 -20.95 1.30
N ASP A 180 3.84 -22.28 1.29
CA ASP A 180 2.75 -23.15 1.76
C ASP A 180 2.34 -22.94 3.24
N LYS A 181 3.17 -22.23 4.02
CA LYS A 181 2.85 -21.79 5.39
C LYS A 181 1.79 -20.69 5.45
N ASP A 182 1.74 -19.80 4.46
CA ASP A 182 0.81 -18.67 4.45
C ASP A 182 -0.61 -19.11 4.08
N ARG A 183 -0.75 -20.18 3.27
CA ARG A 183 -2.04 -20.81 2.95
C ARG A 183 -2.78 -21.31 4.19
N LYS A 184 -2.07 -21.86 5.19
CA LYS A 184 -2.69 -22.38 6.42
C LYS A 184 -3.09 -21.26 7.38
N HIS A 185 -2.29 -20.21 7.49
CA HIS A 185 -2.61 -19.05 8.32
C HIS A 185 -3.78 -18.24 7.75
N LEU A 186 -3.86 -18.09 6.42
CA LEU A 186 -4.93 -17.38 5.73
C LEU A 186 -6.27 -18.13 5.77
N ARG A 187 -6.27 -19.46 5.64
CA ARG A 187 -7.48 -20.26 5.90
C ARG A 187 -8.00 -20.06 7.32
N HIS A 188 -7.13 -19.99 8.31
CA HIS A 188 -7.54 -19.76 9.71
C HIS A 188 -8.10 -18.35 9.93
N ILE A 189 -7.55 -17.32 9.27
CA ILE A 189 -8.05 -15.94 9.35
C ILE A 189 -9.40 -15.78 8.62
N LEU A 190 -9.56 -16.39 7.44
CA LEU A 190 -10.85 -16.41 6.73
C LEU A 190 -11.94 -17.15 7.51
N ILE A 191 -11.61 -18.29 8.13
CA ILE A 191 -12.55 -19.05 8.97
C ILE A 191 -12.93 -18.27 10.24
N HIS A 192 -12.02 -17.51 10.84
CA HIS A 192 -12.37 -16.67 11.99
C HIS A 192 -13.29 -15.51 11.64
N ILE A 193 -13.22 -14.98 10.42
CA ILE A 193 -14.17 -13.94 9.95
C ILE A 193 -15.57 -14.55 9.74
N GLU A 194 -15.66 -15.81 9.31
CA GLU A 194 -16.94 -16.54 9.17
C GLU A 194 -17.54 -16.98 10.52
N CYS A 195 -16.74 -17.19 11.56
CA CYS A 195 -17.19 -17.80 12.82
C CYS A 195 -17.45 -16.79 13.97
N THR A 196 -17.30 -15.48 13.73
CA THR A 196 -17.56 -14.43 14.74
C THR A 196 -18.84 -13.62 14.46
N GLN A 197 -19.77 -14.16 13.65
CA GLN A 197 -21.17 -13.74 13.59
C GLN A 197 -22.05 -14.73 14.35
#